data_AF-F1YHE9-F1
#
_entry.id   AF-F1YHE9-F1
#
_cell.length_a   1.000
_cell.length_b   1.000
_cell.length_c   1.000
_cell.angle_alpha   90.00
_cell.angle_beta   90.00
_cell.angle_gamma   90.00
#
_symmetry.space_group_name_H-M   'P 1'
#
loop_
_entity.id
_entity.type
_entity.pdbx_description
1 polymer ?
#
loop_
_entity_poly.entity_id
_entity_poly.type
_entity_poly.pdbx_seq_one_letter_code
_entity_poly.pdbx_strand_id
1 'polypeptide(L)'
;MSGRHRGSEGASWSRRRTATAASIVFVIVVGVTAAGLMFGRGASAQSTDHEAHVPGPSLRASFEALDLPAPAGVALAPVGSTDPIVFGDTTPQDAWSVIKVPLALAAERRHGMTRTEAAAVIDSDNASARILTKSLGSPAEASEALAAVLDEGHDSVTSLPASTDGTHPHFGETRWALSDSAVWTASLPCMLGSGHVISLMTGVSETQRWGIERIAADVAVKGGWGAASDGGYVVRQIGVVTLPDGSQTAVSISTHTPQMTFERGVQVLDRVARWLDDHLDSLPGGHCRSAA
;
A
#
# COMPACT_ATOMS: atom_id res chain seq x y z
N MET A 1 -52.19 35.24 -26.15
CA MET A 1 -52.32 36.70 -26.35
C MET A 1 -51.64 37.39 -25.19
N SER A 2 -50.78 38.37 -25.50
CA SER A 2 -50.11 39.35 -24.61
C SER A 2 -49.19 38.81 -23.49
N GLY A 3 -47.94 39.21 -23.32
CA GLY A 3 -47.18 40.27 -23.99
C GLY A 3 -46.42 41.15 -22.97
N ARG A 4 -45.08 41.05 -22.99
CA ARG A 4 -44.02 42.08 -22.80
C ARG A 4 -44.02 42.92 -21.49
N HIS A 5 -42.90 43.34 -20.90
CA HIS A 5 -41.79 44.13 -21.46
C HIS A 5 -40.59 44.27 -20.47
N ARG A 6 -39.35 44.27 -21.03
CA ARG A 6 -38.15 45.15 -20.83
C ARG A 6 -37.71 45.57 -19.42
N GLY A 7 -36.45 45.40 -19.03
CA GLY A 7 -35.22 46.15 -19.43
C GLY A 7 -34.60 46.74 -18.13
N SER A 8 -33.33 47.11 -17.91
CA SER A 8 -32.09 47.29 -18.70
C SER A 8 -30.94 47.64 -17.72
N GLU A 9 -29.68 47.59 -18.20
CA GLU A 9 -28.47 48.32 -17.69
C GLU A 9 -27.90 47.89 -16.33
N GLY A 10 -26.60 47.91 -16.02
CA GLY A 10 -25.33 48.33 -16.61
C GLY A 10 -24.30 48.10 -15.47
N ALA A 11 -23.05 47.67 -15.68
CA ALA A 11 -21.95 48.60 -15.90
C ALA A 11 -20.66 47.80 -16.10
N SER A 12 -19.98 48.11 -17.20
CA SER A 12 -18.57 47.85 -17.42
C SER A 12 -17.72 48.80 -16.58
N TRP A 13 -16.60 48.32 -16.00
CA TRP A 13 -15.46 49.22 -15.79
C TRP A 13 -14.16 48.57 -16.22
N SER A 14 -13.43 49.32 -17.04
CA SER A 14 -12.21 48.94 -17.70
C SER A 14 -11.01 49.63 -17.05
N ARG A 15 -9.95 48.85 -16.83
CA ARG A 15 -8.56 49.11 -17.23
C ARG A 15 -7.80 50.32 -16.65
N ARG A 16 -6.58 50.01 -16.18
CA ARG A 16 -5.25 50.69 -16.32
C ARG A 16 -4.58 50.79 -14.95
N ARG A 17 -3.26 50.78 -14.76
CA ARG A 17 -2.04 50.45 -15.55
C ARG A 17 -0.88 50.55 -14.53
N THR A 18 0.12 49.66 -14.65
CA THR A 18 1.57 49.85 -14.42
C THR A 18 2.10 50.76 -13.30
N ALA A 19 3.04 50.24 -12.48
CA ALA A 19 4.34 50.89 -12.26
C ALA A 19 5.38 49.89 -11.69
N THR A 20 6.53 49.84 -12.37
CA THR A 20 7.82 49.29 -11.99
C THR A 20 8.51 50.16 -10.94
N ALA A 21 9.30 49.58 -10.04
CA ALA A 21 10.47 50.23 -9.44
C ALA A 21 11.49 49.20 -8.95
N ALA A 22 12.75 49.47 -9.26
CA ALA A 22 13.91 48.65 -9.01
C ALA A 22 14.80 49.26 -7.91
N SER A 23 15.72 48.41 -7.41
CA SER A 23 17.03 48.72 -6.82
C SER A 23 17.07 49.12 -5.33
N ILE A 24 17.93 48.46 -4.56
CA ILE A 24 19.28 48.95 -4.17
C ILE A 24 20.03 47.88 -3.36
N VAL A 25 21.32 47.74 -3.71
CA VAL A 25 22.37 46.95 -3.09
C VAL A 25 22.86 47.62 -1.80
N PHE A 26 23.21 46.83 -0.77
CA PHE A 26 24.17 47.26 0.23
C PHE A 26 25.21 46.16 0.49
N VAL A 27 26.47 46.50 0.20
CA VAL A 27 27.68 45.76 0.54
C VAL A 27 28.11 46.21 1.93
N ILE A 28 28.39 45.28 2.84
CA ILE A 28 29.25 45.55 4.00
C ILE A 28 30.33 44.47 4.06
N VAL A 29 31.55 44.92 3.83
CA VAL A 29 32.80 44.23 4.11
C VAL A 29 33.28 44.69 5.48
N VAL A 30 33.51 43.76 6.41
CA VAL A 30 34.47 43.96 7.51
C VAL A 30 35.25 42.66 7.67
N GLY A 31 36.54 42.73 7.35
CA GLY A 31 37.51 41.72 7.73
C GLY A 31 38.18 42.09 9.05
N VAL A 32 38.44 41.08 9.89
CA VAL A 32 39.55 41.10 10.85
C VAL A 32 40.16 39.70 10.91
N THR A 33 41.43 39.63 10.53
CA THR A 33 42.34 38.48 10.69
C THR A 33 42.86 38.40 12.12
N ALA A 34 42.96 37.20 12.69
CA ALA A 34 44.02 36.87 13.65
C ALA A 34 44.29 35.36 13.66
N ALA A 35 45.54 35.02 13.37
CA ALA A 35 46.09 33.68 13.42
C ALA A 35 46.33 33.22 14.87
N GLY A 36 46.14 31.93 15.13
CA GLY A 36 46.51 31.27 16.37
C GLY A 36 46.78 29.79 16.13
N LEU A 37 48.04 29.44 15.83
CA LEU A 37 48.57 28.08 15.86
C LEU A 37 48.84 27.69 17.32
N MET A 38 48.22 26.62 17.81
CA MET A 38 48.64 25.88 19.00
C MET A 38 48.48 24.39 18.74
N PHE A 39 49.60 23.67 18.83
CA PHE A 39 49.68 22.21 18.81
C PHE A 39 49.09 21.61 20.10
N GLY A 40 48.27 20.58 19.96
CA GLY A 40 47.81 19.73 21.07
C GLY A 40 47.61 18.29 20.60
N ARG A 41 48.49 17.39 21.03
CA ARG A 41 48.43 15.93 20.83
C ARG A 41 47.23 15.32 21.57
N GLY A 42 46.57 14.37 20.91
CA GLY A 42 46.06 13.15 21.55
C GLY A 42 44.61 13.16 22.00
N ALA A 43 43.74 12.55 21.21
CA ALA A 43 42.74 11.59 21.68
C ALA A 43 42.20 10.84 20.45
N SER A 44 42.57 9.57 20.32
CA SER A 44 41.90 8.63 19.43
C SER A 44 40.46 8.48 19.92
N ALA A 45 39.50 9.10 19.24
CA ALA A 45 38.09 8.77 19.39
C ALA A 45 37.79 7.57 18.49
N GLN A 46 37.85 6.37 19.08
CA GLN A 46 37.19 5.20 18.51
C GLN A 46 35.68 5.32 18.77
N SER A 47 34.91 5.04 17.70
CA SER A 47 33.54 4.50 17.71
C SER A 47 32.45 5.41 18.33
N THR A 48 31.36 5.71 17.64
CA THR A 48 30.48 4.76 16.98
C THR A 48 29.98 5.32 15.64
N ASP A 49 30.48 4.78 14.54
CA ASP A 49 29.65 4.70 13.34
C ASP A 49 28.47 3.79 13.73
N HIS A 50 27.30 4.38 13.94
CA HIS A 50 26.05 3.67 13.67
C HIS A 50 26.02 3.46 12.16
N GLU A 51 26.76 2.45 11.70
CA GLU A 51 26.56 1.86 10.40
C GLU A 51 25.10 1.41 10.40
N ALA A 52 24.25 2.18 9.73
CA ALA A 52 22.89 1.80 9.47
C ALA A 52 22.96 0.39 8.87
N HIS A 53 22.51 -0.60 9.64
CA HIS A 53 22.42 -1.98 9.17
C HIS A 53 21.44 -1.93 7.99
N VAL A 54 21.96 -1.88 6.77
CA VAL A 54 21.16 -1.99 5.57
C VAL A 54 20.63 -3.42 5.58
N PRO A 55 19.33 -3.65 5.85
CA PRO A 55 18.82 -5.00 6.07
C PRO A 55 18.85 -5.86 4.80
N GLY A 56 19.06 -5.24 3.64
CA GLY A 56 18.89 -5.84 2.32
C GLY A 56 19.71 -7.11 2.06
N PRO A 57 21.05 -7.11 2.24
CA PRO A 57 21.87 -8.28 1.90
C PRO A 57 21.68 -9.47 2.86
N SER A 58 21.51 -9.22 4.17
CA SER A 58 21.33 -10.26 5.19
C SER A 58 19.93 -10.89 5.11
N LEU A 59 18.88 -10.08 4.97
CA LEU A 59 17.51 -10.59 4.79
C LEU A 59 17.39 -11.43 3.52
N ARG A 60 17.97 -10.98 2.40
CA ARG A 60 17.92 -11.72 1.15
C ARG A 60 18.57 -13.10 1.27
N ALA A 61 19.78 -13.17 1.82
CA ALA A 61 20.45 -14.44 2.04
C ALA A 61 19.67 -15.37 2.99
N SER A 62 19.03 -14.82 4.03
CA SER A 62 18.21 -15.61 4.96
C SER A 62 16.94 -16.16 4.29
N PHE A 63 16.28 -15.38 3.43
CA PHE A 63 15.10 -15.82 2.70
C PHE A 63 15.45 -16.92 1.68
N GLU A 64 16.56 -16.74 0.95
CA GLU A 64 17.05 -17.73 -0.02
C GLU A 64 17.43 -19.07 0.62
N ALA A 65 17.77 -19.06 1.92
CA ALA A 65 18.08 -20.26 2.69
C ALA A 65 16.83 -20.98 3.25
N LEU A 66 15.62 -20.44 3.08
CA LEU A 66 14.40 -21.07 3.58
C LEU A 66 14.09 -22.37 2.83
N ASP A 67 13.91 -23.45 3.59
CA ASP A 67 13.33 -24.70 3.09
C ASP A 67 11.82 -24.52 2.90
N LEU A 68 11.44 -24.06 1.70
CA LEU A 68 10.06 -23.81 1.33
C LEU A 68 9.42 -25.00 0.61
N PRO A 69 8.16 -25.33 0.95
CA PRO A 69 7.44 -26.43 0.36
C PRO A 69 7.05 -26.25 -1.13
N ALA A 70 7.08 -25.01 -1.61
CA ALA A 70 6.91 -24.56 -2.98
C ALA A 70 7.50 -23.13 -3.10
N PRO A 71 7.72 -22.60 -4.31
CA PRO A 71 8.18 -21.21 -4.49
C PRO A 71 7.21 -20.22 -3.86
N ALA A 72 7.77 -19.24 -3.15
CA ALA A 72 7.03 -18.10 -2.61
C ALA A 72 7.68 -16.80 -3.06
N GLY A 73 6.86 -15.77 -3.21
CA GLY A 73 7.29 -14.40 -3.32
C GLY A 73 6.91 -13.59 -2.09
N VAL A 74 7.76 -12.63 -1.75
CA VAL A 74 7.53 -11.67 -0.67
C VAL A 74 7.91 -10.28 -1.17
N ALA A 75 7.07 -9.30 -0.92
CA ALA A 75 7.43 -7.89 -1.04
C ALA A 75 7.17 -7.18 0.29
N LEU A 76 8.15 -6.38 0.72
CA LEU A 76 8.11 -5.56 1.92
C LEU A 76 8.19 -4.08 1.52
N ALA A 77 7.39 -3.22 2.14
CA ALA A 77 7.47 -1.78 1.93
C ALA A 77 7.24 -1.05 3.26
N PRO A 78 8.16 -0.19 3.72
CA PRO A 78 7.90 0.71 4.85
C PRO A 78 6.60 1.49 4.65
N VAL A 79 5.76 1.60 5.69
CA VAL A 79 4.56 2.44 5.60
C VAL A 79 4.94 3.88 5.24
N GLY A 80 4.25 4.44 4.25
CA GLY A 80 4.56 5.77 3.69
C GLY A 80 5.69 5.81 2.64
N SER A 81 6.27 4.66 2.26
CA SER A 81 7.26 4.52 1.19
C SER A 81 6.65 3.93 -0.09
N THR A 82 7.26 4.24 -1.24
CA THR A 82 6.96 3.66 -2.55
C THR A 82 8.06 2.73 -3.06
N ASP A 83 9.05 2.39 -2.21
CA ASP A 83 10.23 1.62 -2.57
C ASP A 83 10.18 0.22 -1.93
N PRO A 84 9.61 -0.79 -2.62
CA PRO A 84 9.49 -2.14 -2.07
C PRO A 84 10.79 -2.94 -2.19
N ILE A 85 11.03 -3.84 -1.22
CA ILE A 85 12.06 -4.87 -1.28
C ILE A 85 11.39 -6.20 -1.61
N VAL A 86 11.83 -6.85 -2.69
CA VAL A 86 11.21 -8.09 -3.19
C VAL A 86 12.15 -9.29 -3.09
N PHE A 87 11.58 -10.44 -2.72
CA PHE A 87 12.24 -11.72 -2.53
C PHE A 87 11.48 -12.84 -3.26
N GLY A 88 12.21 -13.87 -3.70
CA GLY A 88 11.61 -15.09 -4.23
C GLY A 88 10.92 -14.92 -5.59
N ASP A 89 9.82 -15.64 -5.79
CA ASP A 89 9.05 -15.65 -7.05
C ASP A 89 8.23 -14.36 -7.21
N THR A 90 8.59 -13.56 -8.22
CA THR A 90 7.94 -12.27 -8.49
C THR A 90 6.86 -12.36 -9.58
N THR A 91 6.49 -13.56 -10.02
CA THR A 91 5.45 -13.74 -11.03
C THR A 91 4.13 -13.13 -10.54
N PRO A 92 3.59 -12.09 -11.21
CA PRO A 92 2.33 -11.49 -10.78
C PRO A 92 1.24 -12.55 -10.82
N GLN A 93 0.46 -12.69 -9.75
CA GLN A 93 -0.70 -13.59 -9.66
C GLN A 93 -1.99 -12.80 -9.51
N ASP A 94 -3.13 -13.46 -9.69
CA ASP A 94 -4.44 -12.87 -9.42
C ASP A 94 -4.51 -12.36 -7.97
N ALA A 95 -5.16 -11.22 -7.77
CA ALA A 95 -5.37 -10.60 -6.47
C ALA A 95 -6.29 -11.46 -5.57
N TRP A 96 -7.20 -12.20 -6.17
CA TRP A 96 -8.31 -12.87 -5.49
C TRP A 96 -8.95 -11.94 -4.47
N SER A 97 -9.22 -12.42 -3.26
CA SER A 97 -9.92 -11.63 -2.26
C SER A 97 -9.09 -10.55 -1.58
N VAL A 98 -7.79 -10.39 -1.88
CA VAL A 98 -7.04 -9.24 -1.34
C VAL A 98 -7.53 -7.91 -1.91
N ILE A 99 -8.09 -7.93 -3.14
CA ILE A 99 -8.69 -6.74 -3.78
C ILE A 99 -9.92 -6.20 -3.04
N LYS A 100 -10.49 -6.96 -2.09
CA LYS A 100 -11.65 -6.52 -1.32
C LYS A 100 -11.31 -5.34 -0.39
N VAL A 101 -10.05 -5.15 -0.03
CA VAL A 101 -9.61 -4.02 0.78
C VAL A 101 -9.75 -2.69 0.02
N PRO A 102 -9.13 -2.49 -1.17
CA PRO A 102 -9.35 -1.28 -1.94
C PRO A 102 -10.82 -1.12 -2.38
N LEU A 103 -11.52 -2.23 -2.68
CA LEU A 103 -12.95 -2.19 -3.01
C LEU A 103 -13.82 -1.68 -1.85
N ALA A 104 -13.57 -2.14 -0.62
CA ALA A 104 -14.27 -1.67 0.57
C ALA A 104 -14.00 -0.18 0.78
N LEU A 105 -12.75 0.27 0.67
CA LEU A 105 -12.40 1.69 0.79
C LEU A 105 -13.10 2.55 -0.27
N ALA A 106 -13.18 2.08 -1.52
CA ALA A 106 -13.93 2.76 -2.58
C ALA A 106 -15.42 2.90 -2.24
N ALA A 107 -16.03 1.82 -1.71
CA ALA A 107 -17.44 1.82 -1.31
C ALA A 107 -17.70 2.74 -0.10
N GLU A 108 -16.85 2.71 0.91
CA GLU A 108 -16.96 3.59 2.09
C GLU A 108 -16.87 5.06 1.72
N ARG A 109 -16.03 5.42 0.75
CA ARG A 109 -15.93 6.80 0.25
C ARG A 109 -17.21 7.27 -0.43
N ARG A 110 -17.91 6.35 -1.10
CA ARG A 110 -19.15 6.66 -1.82
C ARG A 110 -20.36 6.72 -0.89
N HIS A 111 -20.44 5.82 0.08
CA HIS A 111 -21.68 5.55 0.83
C HIS A 111 -21.55 5.70 2.35
N GLY A 112 -20.34 5.87 2.86
CA GLY A 112 -20.03 5.68 4.28
C GLY A 112 -19.89 4.20 4.63
N MET A 113 -19.49 3.93 5.89
CA MET A 113 -19.25 2.59 6.41
C MET A 113 -20.55 1.79 6.52
N THR A 114 -20.55 0.54 6.07
CA THR A 114 -21.69 -0.38 6.21
C THR A 114 -21.24 -1.74 6.76
N ARG A 115 -22.20 -2.64 7.01
CA ARG A 115 -21.89 -4.03 7.39
C ARG A 115 -21.42 -4.88 6.21
N THR A 116 -21.63 -4.42 4.98
CA THR A 116 -21.23 -5.16 3.77
C THR A 116 -19.72 -5.19 3.62
N GLU A 117 -19.01 -4.12 3.99
CA GLU A 117 -17.55 -4.09 4.03
C GLU A 117 -17.00 -5.08 5.06
N ALA A 118 -17.60 -5.13 6.26
CA ALA A 118 -17.21 -6.08 7.30
C ALA A 118 -17.29 -7.53 6.80
N ALA A 119 -18.42 -7.94 6.21
CA ALA A 119 -18.56 -9.28 5.65
C ALA A 119 -17.57 -9.56 4.50
N ALA A 120 -17.30 -8.57 3.63
CA ALA A 120 -16.36 -8.73 2.53
C ALA A 120 -14.90 -8.85 3.01
N VAL A 121 -14.50 -8.09 4.04
CA VAL A 121 -13.12 -8.04 4.54
C VAL A 121 -12.86 -9.14 5.58
N ILE A 122 -13.68 -9.24 6.62
CA ILE A 122 -13.52 -10.18 7.75
C ILE A 122 -13.79 -11.62 7.31
N ASP A 123 -14.90 -11.86 6.61
CA ASP A 123 -15.33 -13.21 6.24
C ASP A 123 -14.92 -13.59 4.82
N SER A 124 -14.32 -12.65 4.07
CA SER A 124 -14.06 -12.84 2.64
C SER A 124 -15.32 -13.20 1.86
N ASP A 125 -16.50 -12.69 2.25
CA ASP A 125 -17.75 -13.03 1.58
C ASP A 125 -17.81 -12.47 0.15
N ASN A 126 -18.03 -13.36 -0.82
CA ASN A 126 -18.08 -13.01 -2.23
C ASN A 126 -19.40 -12.35 -2.63
N ALA A 127 -20.50 -12.63 -1.91
CA ALA A 127 -21.77 -11.97 -2.18
C ALA A 127 -21.71 -10.48 -1.79
N SER A 128 -21.15 -10.19 -0.63
CA SER A 128 -20.90 -8.83 -0.14
C SER A 128 -19.95 -8.07 -1.06
N ALA A 129 -18.84 -8.68 -1.50
CA ALA A 129 -17.96 -8.05 -2.48
C ALA A 129 -18.70 -7.68 -3.78
N ARG A 130 -19.58 -8.54 -4.31
CA ARG A 130 -20.41 -8.20 -5.48
C ARG A 130 -21.40 -7.07 -5.21
N ILE A 131 -21.94 -6.97 -3.99
CA ILE A 131 -22.82 -5.86 -3.59
C ILE A 131 -22.02 -4.56 -3.58
N LEU A 132 -20.81 -4.55 -2.99
CA LEU A 132 -19.92 -3.37 -3.00
C LEU A 132 -19.56 -2.96 -4.42
N THR A 133 -19.19 -3.90 -5.28
CA THR A 133 -18.89 -3.58 -6.69
C THR A 133 -20.09 -2.95 -7.41
N LYS A 134 -21.31 -3.48 -7.20
CA LYS A 134 -22.52 -2.94 -7.82
C LYS A 134 -22.95 -1.60 -7.22
N SER A 135 -22.65 -1.34 -5.95
CA SER A 135 -23.03 -0.08 -5.29
C SER A 135 -22.23 1.11 -5.83
N LEU A 136 -21.06 0.87 -6.45
CA LEU A 136 -20.24 1.90 -7.07
C LEU A 136 -20.79 2.44 -8.40
N GLY A 137 -21.84 1.81 -8.95
CA GLY A 137 -22.54 2.28 -10.14
C GLY A 137 -22.49 1.28 -11.30
N SER A 138 -22.45 1.80 -12.52
CA SER A 138 -22.19 1.03 -13.74
C SER A 138 -20.84 0.30 -13.67
N PRO A 139 -20.61 -0.72 -14.50
CA PRO A 139 -19.32 -1.42 -14.52
C PRO A 139 -18.11 -0.48 -14.72
N ALA A 140 -18.26 0.55 -15.56
CA ALA A 140 -17.22 1.55 -15.78
C ALA A 140 -16.96 2.41 -14.54
N GLU A 141 -18.01 2.91 -13.88
CA GLU A 141 -17.90 3.69 -12.64
C GLU A 141 -17.29 2.86 -11.50
N ALA A 142 -17.61 1.57 -11.41
CA ALA A 142 -17.01 0.68 -10.43
C ALA A 142 -15.51 0.47 -10.67
N SER A 143 -15.09 0.28 -11.93
CA SER A 143 -13.67 0.18 -12.28
C SER A 143 -12.93 1.48 -12.04
N GLU A 144 -13.53 2.63 -12.37
CA GLU A 144 -12.94 3.95 -12.12
C GLU A 144 -12.77 4.21 -10.62
N ALA A 145 -13.79 3.90 -9.81
CA ALA A 145 -13.72 4.06 -8.36
C ALA A 145 -12.64 3.19 -7.71
N LEU A 146 -12.49 1.94 -8.16
CA LEU A 146 -11.43 1.05 -7.68
C LEU A 146 -10.04 1.53 -8.15
N ALA A 147 -9.91 1.93 -9.42
CA ALA A 147 -8.66 2.44 -9.98
C ALA A 147 -8.20 3.72 -9.25
N ALA A 148 -9.12 4.61 -8.88
CA ALA A 148 -8.81 5.81 -8.10
C ALA A 148 -8.24 5.47 -6.71
N VAL A 149 -8.74 4.41 -6.06
CA VAL A 149 -8.18 3.94 -4.78
C VAL A 149 -6.82 3.27 -4.95
N LEU A 150 -6.58 2.57 -6.06
CA LEU A 150 -5.25 2.02 -6.38
C LEU A 150 -4.24 3.14 -6.64
N ASP A 151 -4.61 4.14 -7.44
CA ASP A 151 -3.77 5.29 -7.79
C ASP A 151 -3.39 6.12 -6.56
N GLU A 152 -4.33 6.38 -5.64
CA GLU A 152 -4.02 7.03 -4.36
C GLU A 152 -2.99 6.24 -3.53
N GLY A 153 -3.00 4.91 -3.65
CA GLY A 153 -2.01 4.03 -3.04
C GLY A 153 -0.74 3.86 -3.84
N HIS A 154 -0.46 4.78 -4.76
CA HIS A 154 0.71 4.77 -5.62
C HIS A 154 0.80 3.54 -6.54
N ASP A 155 -0.33 2.90 -6.82
CA ASP A 155 -0.46 1.84 -7.83
C ASP A 155 -1.20 2.36 -9.06
N SER A 156 -0.46 3.02 -9.95
CA SER A 156 -0.96 3.55 -11.23
C SER A 156 -0.69 2.61 -12.41
N VAL A 157 -0.21 1.39 -12.17
CA VAL A 157 0.25 0.45 -13.21
C VAL A 157 -0.60 -0.80 -13.29
N THR A 158 -1.22 -1.21 -12.17
CA THR A 158 -2.12 -2.36 -12.14
C THR A 158 -3.35 -2.12 -13.01
N SER A 159 -3.56 -3.01 -13.97
CA SER A 159 -4.72 -2.97 -14.87
C SER A 159 -5.85 -3.83 -14.32
N LEU A 160 -7.02 -3.22 -14.08
CA LEU A 160 -8.22 -3.93 -13.66
C LEU A 160 -8.82 -4.74 -14.83
N PRO A 161 -9.47 -5.89 -14.55
CA PRO A 161 -10.19 -6.64 -15.55
C PRO A 161 -11.25 -5.80 -16.26
N ALA A 162 -11.37 -6.00 -17.57
CA ALA A 162 -12.38 -5.32 -18.38
C ALA A 162 -13.80 -5.81 -18.04
N SER A 163 -14.78 -4.93 -18.22
CA SER A 163 -16.20 -5.33 -18.23
C SER A 163 -16.52 -6.02 -19.56
N THR A 164 -17.15 -7.19 -19.50
CA THR A 164 -17.64 -7.93 -20.67
C THR A 164 -19.16 -7.80 -20.73
N ASP A 165 -19.72 -7.39 -21.87
CA ASP A 165 -21.16 -7.29 -22.11
C ASP A 165 -21.94 -6.47 -21.06
N GLY A 166 -21.30 -5.46 -20.47
CA GLY A 166 -21.91 -4.62 -19.43
C GLY A 166 -22.06 -5.31 -18.06
N THR A 167 -21.40 -6.44 -17.86
CA THR A 167 -21.31 -7.10 -16.55
C THR A 167 -20.22 -6.46 -15.69
N HIS A 168 -20.45 -6.38 -14.37
CA HIS A 168 -19.40 -5.91 -13.45
C HIS A 168 -18.20 -6.87 -13.50
N PRO A 169 -16.97 -6.34 -13.60
CA PRO A 169 -15.76 -7.15 -13.71
C PRO A 169 -15.51 -7.98 -12.44
N HIS A 170 -14.86 -9.12 -12.62
CA HIS A 170 -14.36 -9.95 -11.53
C HIS A 170 -13.04 -9.38 -11.01
N PHE A 171 -13.09 -8.35 -10.15
CA PHE A 171 -11.87 -7.68 -9.67
C PHE A 171 -10.85 -8.60 -8.98
N GLY A 172 -11.26 -9.78 -8.49
CA GLY A 172 -10.32 -10.78 -7.97
C GLY A 172 -9.35 -11.31 -9.03
N GLU A 173 -9.69 -11.23 -10.31
CA GLU A 173 -8.85 -11.67 -11.44
C GLU A 173 -7.84 -10.57 -11.87
N THR A 174 -7.72 -9.50 -11.10
CA THR A 174 -6.67 -8.49 -11.31
C THR A 174 -5.30 -9.13 -11.10
N ARG A 175 -4.45 -9.16 -12.15
CA ARG A 175 -3.05 -9.56 -12.00
C ARG A 175 -2.32 -8.48 -11.22
N TRP A 176 -1.97 -8.76 -9.97
CA TRP A 176 -1.43 -7.76 -9.04
C TRP A 176 -0.05 -8.19 -8.55
N ALA A 177 0.99 -7.49 -9.02
CA ALA A 177 2.37 -7.79 -8.64
C ALA A 177 2.58 -7.60 -7.13
N LEU A 178 3.55 -8.33 -6.58
CA LEU A 178 3.87 -8.24 -5.15
C LEU A 178 4.40 -6.85 -4.78
N SER A 179 5.25 -6.25 -5.62
CA SER A 179 5.74 -4.86 -5.43
C SER A 179 4.58 -3.88 -5.31
N ASP A 180 3.63 -3.94 -6.24
CA ASP A 180 2.58 -2.93 -6.38
C ASP A 180 1.56 -3.09 -5.24
N SER A 181 1.19 -4.33 -4.92
CA SER A 181 0.32 -4.62 -3.76
C SER A 181 0.98 -4.31 -2.41
N ALA A 182 2.31 -4.45 -2.28
CA ALA A 182 3.02 -4.02 -1.08
C ALA A 182 3.05 -2.49 -0.95
N VAL A 183 3.31 -1.76 -2.04
CA VAL A 183 3.28 -0.29 -2.06
C VAL A 183 1.87 0.24 -1.75
N TRP A 184 0.83 -0.35 -2.35
CA TRP A 184 -0.54 0.02 -2.04
C TRP A 184 -0.88 -0.22 -0.56
N THR A 185 -0.47 -1.38 -0.02
CA THR A 185 -0.68 -1.72 1.39
C THR A 185 0.13 -0.81 2.33
N ALA A 186 1.34 -0.39 1.94
CA ALA A 186 2.17 0.58 2.69
C ALA A 186 1.57 1.98 2.70
N SER A 187 0.77 2.30 1.70
CA SER A 187 0.08 3.58 1.59
C SER A 187 -1.22 3.61 2.42
N LEU A 188 -1.85 2.44 2.61
CA LEU A 188 -3.16 2.31 3.25
C LEU A 188 -3.28 3.01 4.62
N PRO A 189 -2.34 2.88 5.58
CA PRO A 189 -2.41 3.61 6.85
C PRO A 189 -2.41 5.14 6.72
N CYS A 190 -1.94 5.66 5.58
CA CYS A 190 -1.78 7.09 5.33
C CYS A 190 -2.91 7.66 4.46
N MET A 191 -3.78 6.82 3.91
CA MET A 191 -4.91 7.25 3.09
C MET A 191 -6.01 7.87 3.94
N LEU A 192 -6.65 8.90 3.40
CA LEU A 192 -7.77 9.54 4.07
C LEU A 192 -8.94 8.54 4.19
N GLY A 193 -9.43 8.37 5.42
CA GLY A 193 -10.61 7.56 5.71
C GLY A 193 -10.38 6.04 5.75
N SER A 194 -9.13 5.55 5.69
CA SER A 194 -8.84 4.10 5.67
C SER A 194 -8.96 3.39 7.03
N GLY A 195 -9.05 4.14 8.13
CA GLY A 195 -8.99 3.58 9.48
C GLY A 195 -10.02 2.49 9.78
N HIS A 196 -11.23 2.59 9.23
CA HIS A 196 -12.25 1.55 9.41
C HIS A 196 -11.88 0.26 8.68
N VAL A 197 -11.49 0.33 7.40
CA VAL A 197 -11.04 -0.84 6.64
C VAL A 197 -9.84 -1.52 7.31
N ILE A 198 -8.87 -0.75 7.83
CA ILE A 198 -7.74 -1.30 8.59
C ILE A 198 -8.23 -2.02 9.85
N SER A 199 -9.18 -1.44 10.58
CA SER A 199 -9.80 -2.09 11.75
C SER A 199 -10.54 -3.38 11.41
N LEU A 200 -11.09 -3.53 10.19
CA LEU A 200 -11.67 -4.80 9.75
C LEU A 200 -10.59 -5.85 9.47
N MET A 201 -9.42 -5.43 8.99
CA MET A 201 -8.28 -6.29 8.69
C MET A 201 -7.58 -6.84 9.95
N THR A 202 -7.70 -6.21 11.11
CA THR A 202 -7.14 -6.73 12.38
C THR A 202 -7.93 -7.90 12.97
N GLY A 203 -9.13 -8.17 12.45
CA GLY A 203 -10.09 -9.11 13.05
C GLY A 203 -10.65 -10.14 12.08
N VAL A 204 -9.85 -10.60 11.11
CA VAL A 204 -10.31 -11.56 10.10
C VAL A 204 -10.78 -12.89 10.71
N SER A 205 -11.72 -13.55 10.03
CA SER A 205 -12.26 -14.84 10.44
C SER A 205 -11.22 -15.97 10.35
N GLU A 206 -11.49 -17.09 11.01
CA GLU A 206 -10.58 -18.26 11.09
C GLU A 206 -10.12 -18.77 9.72
N THR A 207 -10.94 -18.60 8.68
CA THR A 207 -10.60 -18.99 7.30
C THR A 207 -9.42 -18.22 6.70
N GLN A 208 -9.02 -17.11 7.32
CA GLN A 208 -7.94 -16.23 6.89
C GLN A 208 -6.77 -16.19 7.89
N ARG A 209 -6.84 -16.97 8.99
CA ARG A 209 -5.84 -17.00 10.07
C ARG A 209 -4.65 -17.92 9.77
N TRP A 210 -3.92 -17.51 8.75
CA TRP A 210 -2.70 -18.13 8.23
C TRP A 210 -1.78 -17.05 7.68
N GLY A 211 -0.54 -17.41 7.37
CA GLY A 211 0.44 -16.46 6.87
C GLY A 211 0.73 -15.35 7.88
N ILE A 212 0.76 -14.10 7.41
CA ILE A 212 1.06 -12.86 8.14
C ILE A 212 0.24 -12.77 9.44
N GLU A 213 -1.00 -13.26 9.46
CA GLU A 213 -1.85 -13.22 10.66
C GLU A 213 -1.26 -13.96 11.86
N ARG A 214 -0.35 -14.92 11.63
CA ARG A 214 0.29 -15.72 12.67
C ARG A 214 1.58 -15.11 13.22
N ILE A 215 2.00 -13.96 12.71
CA ILE A 215 3.11 -13.18 13.28
C ILE A 215 2.69 -12.73 14.69
N ALA A 216 3.62 -12.74 15.65
CA ALA A 216 3.33 -12.44 17.05
C ALA A 216 3.02 -10.95 17.30
N ALA A 217 3.47 -10.09 16.40
CA ALA A 217 3.24 -8.65 16.42
C ALA A 217 1.80 -8.27 16.02
N ASP A 218 1.44 -7.01 16.25
CA ASP A 218 0.15 -6.48 15.81
C ASP A 218 0.09 -6.41 14.27
N VAL A 219 -0.91 -7.09 13.70
CA VAL A 219 -1.09 -7.20 12.25
C VAL A 219 -2.51 -6.84 11.81
N ALA A 220 -2.62 -6.26 10.62
CA ALA A 220 -3.87 -6.06 9.89
C ALA A 220 -3.73 -6.73 8.53
N VAL A 221 -4.53 -7.77 8.24
CA VAL A 221 -4.35 -8.62 7.05
C VAL A 221 -5.59 -8.77 6.19
N LYS A 222 -5.39 -9.15 4.93
CA LYS A 222 -6.43 -9.74 4.08
C LYS A 222 -5.86 -10.89 3.27
N GLY A 223 -6.52 -12.06 3.33
CA GLY A 223 -6.19 -13.22 2.49
C GLY A 223 -6.91 -13.22 1.14
N GLY A 224 -6.29 -13.84 0.15
CA GLY A 224 -6.86 -14.13 -1.17
C GLY A 224 -6.39 -15.47 -1.70
N TRP A 225 -7.31 -16.28 -2.18
CA TRP A 225 -7.01 -17.58 -2.76
C TRP A 225 -8.02 -17.95 -3.83
N GLY A 226 -7.60 -18.79 -4.77
CA GLY A 226 -8.46 -19.32 -5.83
C GLY A 226 -7.69 -20.15 -6.84
N ALA A 227 -8.42 -20.87 -7.69
CA ALA A 227 -7.85 -21.74 -8.71
C ALA A 227 -7.29 -20.93 -9.88
N ALA A 228 -6.07 -21.24 -10.30
CA ALA A 228 -5.47 -20.76 -11.54
C ALA A 228 -5.83 -21.70 -12.71
N SER A 229 -5.61 -21.22 -13.94
CA SER A 229 -5.94 -21.95 -15.18
C SER A 229 -5.13 -23.23 -15.40
N ASP A 230 -4.00 -23.40 -14.72
CA ASP A 230 -3.15 -24.60 -14.76
C ASP A 230 -3.58 -25.68 -13.76
N GLY A 231 -4.69 -25.46 -13.05
CA GLY A 231 -5.23 -26.38 -12.05
C GLY A 231 -4.58 -26.29 -10.67
N GLY A 232 -3.63 -25.39 -10.46
CA GLY A 232 -3.10 -25.07 -9.13
C GLY A 232 -3.92 -23.98 -8.42
N TYR A 233 -3.72 -23.84 -7.12
CA TYR A 233 -4.22 -22.69 -6.36
C TYR A 233 -3.19 -21.55 -6.37
N VAL A 234 -3.66 -20.32 -6.43
CA VAL A 234 -2.91 -19.15 -5.92
C VAL A 234 -3.33 -18.97 -4.47
N VAL A 235 -2.36 -18.78 -3.58
CA VAL A 235 -2.61 -18.40 -2.19
C VAL A 235 -1.75 -17.18 -1.90
N ARG A 236 -2.38 -16.08 -1.46
CA ARG A 236 -1.71 -14.81 -1.20
C ARG A 236 -2.33 -14.04 -0.05
N GLN A 237 -1.54 -13.17 0.58
CA GLN A 237 -2.00 -12.30 1.65
C GLN A 237 -1.31 -10.95 1.56
N ILE A 238 -2.04 -9.90 1.90
CA ILE A 238 -1.46 -8.59 2.18
C ILE A 238 -1.65 -8.28 3.66
N GLY A 239 -0.77 -7.47 4.23
CA GLY A 239 -0.99 -6.92 5.56
C GLY A 239 -0.02 -5.82 5.95
N VAL A 240 -0.38 -5.11 7.02
CA VAL A 240 0.47 -4.16 7.73
C VAL A 240 0.89 -4.81 9.04
N VAL A 241 2.19 -4.83 9.32
CA VAL A 241 2.80 -5.38 10.53
C VAL A 241 3.41 -4.23 11.32
N THR A 242 3.08 -4.13 12.60
CA THR A 242 3.68 -3.15 13.52
C THR A 242 4.95 -3.74 14.12
N LEU A 243 6.08 -3.07 13.92
CA LEU A 243 7.39 -3.54 14.35
C LEU A 243 7.65 -3.18 15.83
N PRO A 244 8.65 -3.80 16.49
CA PRO A 244 8.96 -3.56 17.90
C PRO A 244 9.29 -2.10 18.24
N ASP A 245 9.82 -1.33 17.28
CA ASP A 245 10.12 0.09 17.45
C ASP A 245 8.91 1.02 17.23
N GLY A 246 7.73 0.44 16.94
CA GLY A 246 6.48 1.15 16.67
C GLY A 246 6.28 1.59 15.23
N SER A 247 7.31 1.46 14.37
CA SER A 247 7.17 1.67 12.93
C SER A 247 6.36 0.55 12.29
N GLN A 248 5.89 0.75 11.06
CA GLN A 248 5.07 -0.23 10.36
C GLN A 248 5.67 -0.61 9.02
N THR A 249 5.53 -1.88 8.65
CA THR A 249 5.90 -2.41 7.34
C THR A 249 4.70 -3.08 6.69
N ALA A 250 4.48 -2.82 5.41
CA ALA A 250 3.53 -3.57 4.61
C ALA A 250 4.21 -4.81 4.03
N VAL A 251 3.45 -5.89 3.99
CA VAL A 251 3.88 -7.19 3.51
C VAL A 251 2.87 -7.67 2.47
N SER A 252 3.36 -8.09 1.30
CA SER A 252 2.60 -8.83 0.31
C SER A 252 3.29 -10.16 0.05
N ILE A 253 2.59 -11.28 0.25
CA ILE A 253 3.12 -12.63 0.04
C ILE A 253 2.23 -13.41 -0.90
N SER A 254 2.83 -14.25 -1.75
CA SER A 254 2.11 -15.14 -2.66
C SER A 254 2.90 -16.41 -2.92
N THR A 255 2.18 -17.50 -3.19
CA THR A 255 2.74 -18.78 -3.63
C THR A 255 1.82 -19.38 -4.67
N HIS A 256 2.41 -20.03 -5.66
CA HIS A 256 1.67 -20.75 -6.69
C HIS A 256 2.59 -21.74 -7.40
N THR A 257 2.07 -22.95 -7.63
CA THR A 257 2.61 -23.88 -8.63
C THR A 257 1.45 -24.61 -9.30
N PRO A 258 1.66 -25.17 -10.50
CA PRO A 258 0.68 -26.09 -11.10
C PRO A 258 0.28 -27.18 -10.10
N GLN A 259 -1.01 -27.50 -10.06
CA GLN A 259 -1.63 -28.53 -9.21
C GLN A 259 -1.43 -28.33 -7.69
N MET A 260 -0.91 -27.19 -7.23
CA MET A 260 -0.81 -26.89 -5.80
C MET A 260 -2.20 -26.83 -5.16
N THR A 261 -2.38 -27.46 -4.00
CA THR A 261 -3.62 -27.30 -3.22
C THR A 261 -3.58 -26.02 -2.41
N PHE A 262 -4.76 -25.54 -1.97
CA PHE A 262 -4.86 -24.41 -1.06
C PHE A 262 -4.06 -24.66 0.24
N GLU A 263 -4.19 -25.84 0.84
CA GLU A 263 -3.52 -26.21 2.10
C GLU A 263 -2.01 -26.19 1.96
N ARG A 264 -1.48 -26.63 0.80
CA ARG A 264 -0.06 -26.56 0.50
C ARG A 264 0.41 -25.10 0.42
N GLY A 265 -0.37 -24.23 -0.23
CA GLY A 265 -0.07 -22.81 -0.27
C GLY A 265 -0.08 -22.16 1.11
N VAL A 266 -1.05 -22.50 1.97
CA VAL A 266 -1.08 -22.06 3.37
C VAL A 266 0.18 -22.49 4.12
N GLN A 267 0.63 -23.74 3.98
CA GLN A 267 1.88 -24.20 4.61
C GLN A 267 3.11 -23.41 4.17
N VAL A 268 3.16 -22.97 2.90
CA VAL A 268 4.24 -22.12 2.39
C VAL A 268 4.17 -20.74 3.05
N LEU A 269 3.01 -20.10 3.03
CA LEU A 269 2.86 -18.75 3.59
C LEU A 269 3.04 -18.72 5.11
N ASP A 270 2.67 -19.77 5.84
CA ASP A 270 2.96 -19.92 7.27
C ASP A 270 4.47 -20.04 7.57
N ARG A 271 5.24 -20.55 6.61
CA ARG A 271 6.71 -20.66 6.71
C ARG A 271 7.38 -19.32 6.45
N VAL A 272 6.86 -18.59 5.47
CA VAL A 272 7.24 -17.20 5.19
C VAL A 272 6.90 -16.30 6.38
N ALA A 273 5.72 -16.47 6.99
CA ALA A 273 5.31 -15.67 8.15
C ALA A 273 6.21 -15.91 9.36
N ARG A 274 6.60 -17.16 9.64
CA ARG A 274 7.60 -17.45 10.67
C ARG A 274 8.95 -16.80 10.38
N TRP A 275 9.39 -16.81 9.12
CA TRP A 275 10.59 -16.08 8.74
C TRP A 275 10.46 -14.57 8.98
N LEU A 276 9.32 -13.96 8.67
CA LEU A 276 9.06 -12.54 8.98
C LEU A 276 9.10 -12.28 10.49
N ASP A 277 8.47 -13.15 11.28
CA ASP A 277 8.41 -13.08 12.75
C ASP A 277 9.81 -13.17 13.38
N ASP A 278 10.66 -14.07 12.88
CA ASP A 278 12.05 -14.23 13.31
C ASP A 278 12.93 -13.01 12.96
N HIS A 279 12.47 -12.12 12.07
CA HIS A 279 13.24 -10.99 11.53
C HIS A 279 12.62 -9.62 11.82
N LEU A 280 11.61 -9.52 12.69
CA LEU A 280 10.88 -8.26 12.96
C LEU A 280 11.78 -7.06 13.22
N ASP A 281 12.86 -7.23 14.00
CA ASP A 281 13.83 -6.16 14.32
C ASP A 281 14.65 -5.66 13.12
N SER A 282 14.64 -6.40 12.02
CA SER A 282 15.39 -6.10 10.79
C SER A 282 14.49 -5.72 9.61
N LEU A 283 13.17 -5.84 9.74
CA LEU A 283 12.25 -5.47 8.67
C LEU A 283 12.27 -3.94 8.44
N PRO A 284 12.10 -3.49 7.19
CA PRO A 284 12.15 -2.06 6.87
C PRO A 284 10.83 -1.41 7.33
N GLY A 285 10.91 -0.57 8.36
CA GLY A 285 9.77 0.11 8.96
C GLY A 285 9.62 1.57 8.55
N GLY A 286 8.38 2.06 8.52
CA GLY A 286 8.03 3.43 8.13
C GLY A 286 6.84 3.98 8.91
N HIS A 287 6.52 5.25 8.66
CA HIS A 287 5.41 5.96 9.27
C HIS A 287 4.75 6.88 8.25
N CYS A 288 3.47 7.19 8.44
CA CYS A 288 2.84 8.25 7.67
C CYS A 288 3.51 9.59 7.95
N ARG A 289 3.87 10.30 6.88
CA ARG A 289 4.36 11.68 7.02
C ARG A 289 3.24 12.52 7.61
N SER A 290 3.55 13.29 8.65
CA SER A 290 2.63 14.32 9.13
C SER A 290 2.30 15.26 7.95
N ALA A 291 1.03 15.60 7.77
CA ALA A 291 0.65 16.62 6.82
C ALA A 291 1.41 17.92 7.17
N ALA A 292 2.22 18.41 6.23
CA ALA A 292 2.91 19.69 6.34
C ALA A 292 1.92 20.86 6.23
#